data_AF-A0A531MQP4-F1
#
_entry.id   AF-A0A531MQP4-F1
#
_cell.length_a   1.000
_cell.length_b   1.000
_cell.length_c   1.000
_cell.angle_alpha   90.00
_cell.angle_beta   90.00
_cell.angle_gamma   90.00
#
_symmetry.space_group_name_H-M   'P 1'
#
loop_
_entity.id
_entity.type
_entity.pdbx_description
1 polymer ?
#
loop_
_entity_poly.entity_id
_entity_poly.type
_entity_poly.pdbx_seq_one_letter_code
_entity_poly.pdbx_strand_id
1 'polypeptide(L)'
;AGGTATENPFIDELERLISPQEAEAILRRDLPPSQVNSTSDDYTDMSWHAPTARFYVARPALRSANGHAFPAWVMNALGGIPATIDPMVICAAKTVALAALRLLEDKTARVEAMNEFTTRTGGGVGGSNWIAPLCDYAPPINFRWPEYVTTPRGRDWWIPNNAPPTNS
;
A
#
# COMPACT_ATOMS: atom_id res chain seq x y z
N ALA A 1 9.92 -17.54 -23.71
CA ALA A 1 10.20 -16.60 -22.62
C ALA A 1 11.67 -16.65 -22.20
N GLY A 2 12.19 -17.83 -21.81
CA GLY A 2 13.60 -17.98 -21.43
C GLY A 2 14.59 -17.77 -22.59
N GLY A 3 15.78 -17.26 -22.25
CA GLY A 3 16.92 -17.01 -23.13
C GLY A 3 18.24 -17.18 -22.38
N THR A 4 19.36 -16.80 -22.98
CA THR A 4 20.67 -16.75 -22.31
C THR A 4 20.67 -15.72 -21.20
N ALA A 5 21.36 -15.99 -20.09
CA ALA A 5 21.56 -15.00 -19.04
C ALA A 5 22.19 -13.72 -19.63
N THR A 6 21.61 -12.57 -19.29
CA THR A 6 22.10 -11.25 -19.71
C THR A 6 22.50 -10.44 -18.48
N GLU A 7 23.41 -9.48 -18.65
CA GLU A 7 23.81 -8.59 -17.55
C GLU A 7 22.65 -7.69 -17.09
N ASN A 8 21.73 -7.35 -18.00
CA ASN A 8 20.52 -6.56 -17.73
C ASN A 8 19.27 -7.41 -18.01
N PRO A 9 18.85 -8.28 -17.06
CA PRO A 9 17.79 -9.26 -17.29
C PRO A 9 16.37 -8.66 -17.16
N PHE A 10 16.24 -7.45 -16.64
CA PHE A 10 14.95 -6.80 -16.41
C PHE A 10 14.47 -5.97 -17.61
N ILE A 11 13.16 -5.69 -17.63
CA ILE A 11 12.55 -4.76 -18.59
C ILE A 11 12.97 -3.30 -18.31
N ASP A 12 13.06 -2.47 -19.34
CA ASP A 12 13.52 -1.07 -19.22
C ASP A 12 12.53 -0.20 -18.43
N GLU A 13 11.27 -0.59 -18.42
CA GLU A 13 10.17 0.09 -17.74
C GLU A 13 10.38 0.14 -16.22
N LEU A 14 11.18 -0.77 -15.62
CA LEU A 14 11.49 -0.73 -14.18
C LEU A 14 12.27 0.53 -13.77
N GLU A 15 12.99 1.14 -14.71
CA GLU A 15 13.87 2.28 -14.45
C GLU A 15 13.27 3.60 -14.95
N ARG A 16 12.03 3.60 -15.43
CA ARG A 16 11.35 4.77 -15.99
C ARG A 16 10.24 5.25 -15.08
N LEU A 17 10.21 6.55 -14.85
CA LEU A 17 9.07 7.22 -14.24
C LEU A 17 8.03 7.55 -15.31
N ILE A 18 6.77 7.35 -14.96
CA ILE A 18 5.61 7.81 -15.73
C ILE A 18 4.73 8.66 -14.83
N SER A 19 3.88 9.49 -15.43
CA SER A 19 2.91 10.27 -14.67
C SER A 19 1.85 9.36 -14.04
N PRO A 20 1.25 9.76 -12.91
CA PRO A 20 0.12 9.03 -12.32
C PRO A 20 -1.05 8.84 -13.28
N GLN A 21 -1.30 9.81 -14.17
CA GLN A 21 -2.37 9.76 -15.17
C GLN A 21 -2.10 8.70 -16.24
N GLU A 22 -0.86 8.58 -16.69
CA GLU A 22 -0.45 7.52 -17.62
C GLU A 22 -0.55 6.13 -16.97
N ALA A 23 -0.11 6.01 -15.71
CA ALA A 23 -0.24 4.76 -14.94
C ALA A 23 -1.72 4.34 -14.80
N GLU A 24 -2.61 5.28 -14.48
CA GLU A 24 -4.05 5.04 -14.40
C GLU A 24 -4.64 4.66 -15.76
N ALA A 25 -4.22 5.31 -16.86
CA ALA A 25 -4.69 4.97 -18.19
C ALA A 25 -4.31 3.55 -18.61
N ILE A 26 -3.08 3.11 -18.29
CA ILE A 26 -2.62 1.74 -18.51
C ILE A 26 -3.47 0.76 -17.70
N LEU A 27 -3.69 1.05 -16.42
CA LEU A 27 -4.50 0.21 -15.53
C LEU A 27 -5.94 0.08 -16.05
N ARG A 28 -6.57 1.19 -16.44
CA ARG A 28 -7.97 1.21 -16.90
C ARG A 28 -8.20 0.46 -18.20
N ARG A 29 -7.19 0.32 -19.06
CA ARG A 29 -7.27 -0.49 -20.28
C ARG A 29 -7.54 -1.97 -19.97
N ASP A 30 -7.01 -2.44 -18.84
CA ASP A 30 -7.04 -3.87 -18.49
C ASP A 30 -8.20 -4.22 -17.53
N LEU A 31 -8.97 -3.20 -17.08
CA LEU A 31 -10.15 -3.38 -16.21
C LEU A 31 -11.45 -3.35 -17.02
N PRO A 32 -12.46 -4.16 -16.66
CA PRO A 32 -13.80 -4.02 -17.22
C PRO A 32 -14.36 -2.61 -17.02
N PRO A 33 -15.12 -2.03 -17.96
CA PRO A 33 -15.69 -0.68 -17.81
C PRO A 33 -16.59 -0.51 -16.58
N SER A 34 -17.22 -1.59 -16.12
CA SER A 34 -18.04 -1.62 -14.90
C SER A 34 -17.21 -1.63 -13.61
N GLN A 35 -15.93 -1.97 -13.69
CA GLN A 35 -15.04 -2.04 -12.54
C GLN A 35 -14.41 -0.66 -12.29
N VAL A 36 -15.01 0.08 -11.37
CA VAL A 36 -14.55 1.43 -11.03
C VAL A 36 -13.31 1.44 -10.14
N ASN A 37 -13.07 0.37 -9.38
CA ASN A 37 -11.97 0.23 -8.42
C ASN A 37 -11.04 -0.92 -8.80
N SER A 38 -9.75 -0.78 -8.52
CA SER A 38 -8.72 -1.81 -8.76
C SER A 38 -8.06 -2.20 -7.44
N THR A 39 -7.69 -3.48 -7.29
CA THR A 39 -7.08 -4.11 -6.09
C THR A 39 -8.05 -4.41 -4.93
N SER A 40 -7.53 -4.97 -3.83
CA SER A 40 -8.31 -5.48 -2.70
C SER A 40 -8.95 -4.36 -1.87
N ASP A 41 -10.10 -4.69 -1.27
CA ASP A 41 -10.90 -3.83 -0.40
C ASP A 41 -10.53 -4.10 1.07
N ASP A 42 -9.25 -3.88 1.40
CA ASP A 42 -8.71 -4.25 2.71
C ASP A 42 -9.13 -3.20 3.75
N TYR A 43 -10.40 -3.28 4.14
CA TYR A 43 -11.15 -2.49 5.12
C TYR A 43 -11.31 -1.00 4.79
N THR A 44 -12.43 -0.66 4.12
CA THR A 44 -13.10 0.66 4.12
C THR A 44 -12.13 1.83 4.27
N ASP A 45 -11.33 1.99 3.22
CA ASP A 45 -10.41 3.06 2.91
C ASP A 45 -10.46 4.28 3.85
N MET A 46 -9.50 4.40 4.77
CA MET A 46 -9.33 5.62 5.59
C MET A 46 -8.85 6.83 4.76
N SER A 47 -8.65 6.67 3.44
CA SER A 47 -8.17 7.74 2.56
C SER A 47 -9.14 8.92 2.42
N TRP A 48 -10.40 8.78 2.88
CA TRP A 48 -11.36 9.90 2.93
C TRP A 48 -11.25 10.71 4.23
N HIS A 49 -10.39 10.35 5.18
CA HIS A 49 -10.24 11.05 6.46
C HIS A 49 -9.03 11.97 6.54
N ALA A 50 -8.10 11.88 5.58
CA ALA A 50 -6.92 12.73 5.52
C ALA A 50 -6.43 12.87 4.06
N PRO A 51 -5.56 13.87 3.75
CA PRO A 51 -4.87 13.90 2.47
C PRO A 51 -4.10 12.60 2.22
N THR A 52 -4.19 12.07 1.00
CA THR A 52 -3.56 10.80 0.63
C THR A 52 -2.67 10.91 -0.59
N ALA A 53 -1.69 10.01 -0.65
CA ALA A 53 -0.81 9.84 -1.79
C ALA A 53 -0.78 8.36 -2.16
N ARG A 54 -0.85 8.07 -3.47
CA ARG A 54 -0.72 6.72 -4.01
C ARG A 54 0.56 6.66 -4.83
N PHE A 55 1.44 5.74 -4.48
CA PHE A 55 2.70 5.50 -5.19
C PHE A 55 2.68 4.11 -5.83
N TYR A 56 3.15 4.03 -7.07
CA TYR A 56 3.41 2.75 -7.73
C TYR A 56 4.93 2.56 -7.83
N VAL A 57 5.41 1.42 -7.31
CA VAL A 57 6.81 1.01 -7.46
C VAL A 57 6.81 -0.26 -8.29
N ALA A 58 7.63 -0.27 -9.33
CA ALA A 58 7.67 -1.35 -10.29
C ALA A 58 8.06 -2.68 -9.62
N ARG A 59 7.41 -3.79 -10.02
CA ARG A 59 7.74 -5.15 -9.58
C ARG A 59 8.81 -5.78 -10.46
N PRO A 60 9.64 -6.72 -9.96
CA PRO A 60 10.74 -7.24 -10.75
C PRO A 60 10.15 -8.10 -11.88
N ALA A 61 10.47 -7.73 -13.11
CA ALA A 61 9.94 -8.37 -14.31
C ALA A 61 11.07 -8.58 -15.32
N LEU A 62 11.25 -9.85 -15.73
CA LEU A 62 12.30 -10.23 -16.69
C LEU A 62 11.91 -9.84 -18.11
N ARG A 63 12.91 -9.40 -18.87
CA ARG A 63 12.78 -9.17 -20.30
C ARG A 63 12.62 -10.48 -21.04
N SER A 64 11.60 -10.56 -21.90
CA SER A 64 11.45 -11.71 -22.80
C SER A 64 12.41 -11.60 -23.98
N ALA A 65 13.22 -12.63 -24.20
CA ALA A 65 14.13 -12.70 -25.35
C ALA A 65 13.39 -12.95 -26.69
N ASN A 66 12.15 -13.44 -26.65
CA ASN A 66 11.42 -13.89 -27.83
C ASN A 66 9.97 -13.36 -27.88
N GLY A 67 9.70 -12.23 -27.21
CA GLY A 67 8.38 -11.59 -27.17
C GLY A 67 7.31 -12.34 -26.37
N HIS A 68 7.58 -13.56 -25.90
CA HIS A 68 6.64 -14.33 -25.08
C HIS A 68 6.84 -14.03 -23.60
N ALA A 69 5.77 -13.62 -22.91
CA ALA A 69 5.80 -13.38 -21.47
C ALA A 69 6.28 -14.61 -20.69
N PHE A 70 6.99 -14.37 -19.59
CA PHE A 70 7.32 -15.45 -18.65
C PHE A 70 6.04 -15.97 -17.97
N PRO A 71 6.00 -17.27 -17.61
CA PRO A 71 4.90 -17.79 -16.82
C PRO A 71 4.73 -17.02 -15.50
N ALA A 72 3.50 -16.89 -15.02
CA ALA A 72 3.18 -16.09 -13.83
C ALA A 72 4.00 -16.46 -12.57
N TRP A 73 4.41 -17.73 -12.43
CA TRP A 73 5.23 -18.17 -11.30
C TRP A 73 6.60 -17.46 -11.24
N VAL A 74 7.13 -17.01 -12.37
CA VAL A 74 8.45 -16.35 -12.44
C VAL A 74 8.45 -15.06 -11.65
N MET A 75 7.40 -14.23 -11.80
CA MET A 75 7.29 -12.99 -11.01
C MET A 75 7.21 -13.28 -9.51
N ASN A 76 6.52 -14.34 -9.11
CA ASN A 76 6.45 -14.74 -7.70
C ASN A 76 7.81 -15.22 -7.19
N ALA A 77 8.58 -15.96 -8.00
CA ALA A 77 9.92 -16.42 -7.64
C ALA A 77 10.90 -15.25 -7.46
N LEU A 78 10.85 -14.23 -8.33
CA LEU A 78 11.65 -13.01 -8.18
C LEU A 78 11.28 -12.27 -6.88
N GLY A 79 10.03 -12.33 -6.43
CA GLY A 79 9.64 -11.78 -5.13
C GLY A 79 10.38 -12.40 -3.94
N GLY A 80 10.92 -13.62 -4.08
CA GLY A 80 11.68 -14.32 -3.04
C GLY A 80 13.21 -14.15 -3.13
N ILE A 81 13.73 -13.44 -4.13
CA ILE A 81 15.17 -13.25 -4.34
C ILE A 81 15.54 -11.83 -3.87
N PRO A 82 16.35 -11.67 -2.81
CA PRO A 82 16.72 -10.36 -2.27
C PRO A 82 17.28 -9.41 -3.33
N ALA A 83 18.19 -9.90 -4.18
CA ALA A 83 18.81 -9.12 -5.25
C ALA A 83 17.80 -8.51 -6.26
N THR A 84 16.59 -9.06 -6.35
CA THR A 84 15.55 -8.57 -7.27
C THR A 84 14.44 -7.80 -6.58
N ILE A 85 14.15 -8.07 -5.30
CA ILE A 85 13.06 -7.42 -4.55
C ILE A 85 13.55 -6.22 -3.71
N ASP A 86 14.74 -6.29 -3.12
CA ASP A 86 15.27 -5.26 -2.23
C ASP A 86 15.39 -3.88 -2.90
N PRO A 87 15.83 -3.75 -4.18
CA PRO A 87 15.89 -2.45 -4.84
C PRO A 87 14.54 -1.73 -4.86
N MET A 88 13.45 -2.47 -5.04
CA MET A 88 12.11 -1.91 -5.05
C MET A 88 11.66 -1.51 -3.64
N VAL A 89 11.93 -2.35 -2.63
CA VAL A 89 11.60 -2.05 -1.24
C VAL A 89 12.32 -0.77 -0.80
N ILE A 90 13.61 -0.64 -1.16
CA ILE A 90 14.43 0.54 -0.88
C ILE A 90 13.87 1.77 -1.63
N CYS A 91 13.47 1.62 -2.88
CA CYS A 91 12.84 2.68 -3.66
C CYS A 91 11.53 3.16 -2.99
N ALA A 92 10.64 2.23 -2.63
CA ALA A 92 9.40 2.54 -1.92
C ALA A 92 9.66 3.25 -0.58
N ALA A 93 10.60 2.73 0.22
CA ALA A 93 10.97 3.32 1.49
C ALA A 93 11.50 4.75 1.34
N LYS A 94 12.37 5.01 0.36
CA LYS A 94 12.88 6.36 0.05
C LYS A 94 11.75 7.29 -0.36
N THR A 95 10.85 6.85 -1.24
CA THR A 95 9.70 7.65 -1.69
C THR A 95 8.80 8.06 -0.52
N VAL A 96 8.45 7.11 0.35
CA VAL A 96 7.63 7.39 1.54
C VAL A 96 8.36 8.32 2.51
N ALA A 97 9.63 8.08 2.80
CA ALA A 97 10.41 8.90 3.73
C ALA A 97 10.55 10.34 3.22
N LEU A 98 10.85 10.53 1.94
CA LEU A 98 10.98 11.86 1.33
C LEU A 98 9.63 12.59 1.23
N ALA A 99 8.54 11.87 0.94
CA ALA A 99 7.20 12.45 0.95
C ALA A 99 6.81 12.92 2.36
N ALA A 100 7.07 12.11 3.39
CA ALA A 100 6.84 12.49 4.79
C ALA A 100 7.70 13.69 5.20
N LEU A 101 8.99 13.69 4.84
CA LEU A 101 9.88 14.81 5.13
C LEU A 101 9.39 16.11 4.47
N ARG A 102 8.99 16.05 3.19
CA ARG A 102 8.39 17.20 2.50
C ARG A 102 7.15 17.68 3.23
N LEU A 103 6.26 16.79 3.65
CA LEU A 103 5.11 17.17 4.45
C LEU A 103 5.51 17.79 5.80
N LEU A 104 6.65 17.47 6.41
CA LEU A 104 7.09 18.09 7.66
C LEU A 104 7.76 19.47 7.45
N GLU A 105 8.51 19.63 6.36
CA GLU A 105 9.37 20.80 6.15
C GLU A 105 8.72 21.87 5.25
N ASP A 106 7.89 21.46 4.28
CA ASP A 106 7.29 22.34 3.28
C ASP A 106 5.84 22.71 3.66
N LYS A 107 5.67 23.94 4.17
CA LYS A 107 4.35 24.47 4.53
C LYS A 107 3.43 24.59 3.31
N THR A 108 3.95 24.94 2.15
CA THR A 108 3.15 25.11 0.93
C THR A 108 2.59 23.77 0.50
N ALA A 109 3.43 22.74 0.40
CA ALA A 109 2.98 21.39 0.06
C ALA A 109 1.93 20.84 1.03
N ARG A 110 2.08 21.09 2.35
CA ARG A 110 1.04 20.72 3.34
C ARG A 110 -0.29 21.40 3.08
N VAL A 111 -0.26 22.70 2.82
CA VAL A 111 -1.47 23.48 2.56
C VAL A 111 -2.16 23.02 1.28
N GLU A 112 -1.40 22.78 0.22
CA GLU A 112 -1.92 22.26 -1.05
C GLU A 112 -2.57 20.89 -0.89
N ALA A 113 -1.92 19.96 -0.18
CA ALA A 113 -2.48 18.63 0.08
C ALA A 113 -3.78 18.71 0.90
N MET A 114 -3.86 19.60 1.90
CA MET A 114 -5.07 19.80 2.68
C MET A 114 -6.19 20.48 1.88
N ASN A 115 -5.85 21.44 1.02
CA ASN A 115 -6.81 22.11 0.15
C ASN A 115 -7.42 21.14 -0.86
N GLU A 116 -6.58 20.27 -1.46
CA GLU A 116 -7.05 19.19 -2.33
C GLU A 116 -8.00 18.26 -1.59
N PHE A 117 -7.64 17.81 -0.39
CA PHE A 117 -8.50 16.98 0.46
C PHE A 117 -9.85 17.66 0.74
N THR A 118 -9.83 18.92 1.19
CA THR A 118 -11.03 19.72 1.49
C THR A 118 -11.93 19.86 0.26
N THR A 119 -11.32 20.07 -0.91
CA THR A 119 -12.03 20.21 -2.19
C THR A 119 -12.70 18.90 -2.58
N ARG A 120 -11.96 17.78 -2.56
CA ARG A 120 -12.48 16.45 -2.93
C ARG A 120 -13.63 15.99 -2.03
N THR A 121 -13.54 16.31 -0.74
CA THR A 121 -14.55 15.96 0.27
C THR A 121 -15.71 16.95 0.34
N GLY A 122 -15.69 18.05 -0.43
CA GLY A 122 -16.76 19.05 -0.42
C GLY A 122 -16.84 19.84 0.89
N GLY A 123 -15.71 20.12 1.53
CA GLY A 123 -15.62 20.91 2.76
C GLY A 123 -14.78 20.30 3.88
N GLY A 124 -14.05 19.21 3.63
CA GLY A 124 -13.29 18.49 4.66
C GLY A 124 -14.13 17.45 5.38
N VAL A 125 -13.78 17.13 6.62
CA VAL A 125 -14.55 16.20 7.47
C VAL A 125 -15.97 16.75 7.67
N GLY A 126 -16.98 15.96 7.29
CA GLY A 126 -18.39 16.38 7.29
C GLY A 126 -18.82 17.16 6.04
N GLY A 127 -17.95 17.30 5.04
CA GLY A 127 -18.26 17.92 3.75
C GLY A 127 -19.27 17.12 2.91
N SER A 128 -19.77 17.74 1.83
CA SER A 128 -20.88 17.16 1.04
C SER A 128 -20.55 15.83 0.37
N ASN A 129 -19.27 15.58 0.09
CA ASN A 129 -18.77 14.37 -0.57
C ASN A 129 -17.92 13.52 0.39
N TRP A 130 -17.88 13.88 1.68
CA TRP A 130 -17.14 13.13 2.69
C TRP A 130 -17.91 11.88 3.11
N ILE A 131 -17.20 10.76 3.19
CA ILE A 131 -17.76 9.49 3.65
C ILE A 131 -17.43 9.35 5.13
N ALA A 132 -18.47 9.31 5.98
CA ALA A 132 -18.30 9.03 7.39
C ALA A 132 -17.82 7.59 7.63
N PRO A 133 -17.14 7.30 8.76
CA PRO A 133 -16.86 5.92 9.13
C PRO A 133 -18.14 5.08 9.04
N LEU A 134 -18.07 3.99 8.28
CA LEU A 134 -19.23 3.12 8.03
C LEU A 134 -19.54 2.21 9.23
N CYS A 135 -18.70 2.22 10.26
CA CYS A 135 -18.96 1.51 11.50
C CYS A 135 -20.07 2.20 12.30
N ASP A 136 -21.04 1.42 12.78
CA ASP A 136 -22.16 1.84 13.62
C ASP A 136 -21.90 1.61 15.13
N TYR A 137 -20.66 1.29 15.48
CA TYR A 137 -20.19 1.07 16.85
C TYR A 137 -19.05 2.03 17.21
N ALA A 138 -18.89 2.30 18.51
CA ALA A 138 -17.77 3.07 19.01
C ALA A 138 -16.45 2.37 18.68
N PRO A 139 -15.38 3.11 18.31
CA PRO A 139 -14.11 2.51 17.95
C PRO A 139 -13.62 1.64 19.13
N PRO A 140 -13.16 0.41 18.88
CA PRO A 140 -12.88 -0.53 19.95
C PRO A 140 -11.49 -0.29 20.53
N ILE A 141 -11.27 0.90 21.10
CA ILE A 141 -10.01 1.36 21.68
C ILE A 141 -9.68 0.70 23.03
N ASN A 142 -10.60 -0.11 23.56
CA ASN A 142 -10.50 -0.76 24.87
C ASN A 142 -10.01 -2.20 24.80
N PHE A 143 -9.50 -2.67 23.65
CA PHE A 143 -8.85 -3.97 23.59
C PHE A 143 -7.52 -3.95 24.37
N ARG A 144 -7.27 -5.01 25.14
CA ARG A 144 -5.98 -5.20 25.81
C ARG A 144 -4.91 -5.53 24.76
N TRP A 145 -3.73 -4.93 24.92
CA TRP A 145 -2.57 -5.30 24.12
C TRP A 145 -2.15 -6.74 24.44
N PRO A 146 -1.58 -7.48 23.47
CA PRO A 146 -0.96 -8.77 23.74
C PRO A 146 0.12 -8.64 24.82
N GLU A 147 0.10 -9.56 25.78
CA GLU A 147 1.13 -9.67 26.79
C GLU A 147 2.08 -10.82 26.44
N TYR A 148 3.38 -10.55 26.51
CA TYR A 148 4.39 -11.58 26.35
C TYR A 148 4.66 -12.25 27.69
N VAL A 149 4.55 -13.58 27.74
CA VAL A 149 4.69 -14.37 28.97
C VAL A 149 5.76 -15.44 28.80
N THR A 150 6.43 -15.79 29.90
CA THR A 150 7.33 -16.95 29.95
C THR A 150 6.62 -18.08 30.65
N THR A 151 6.43 -19.19 29.95
CA THR A 151 5.85 -20.42 30.50
C THR A 151 6.95 -21.47 30.66
N PRO A 152 6.71 -22.56 31.41
CA PRO A 152 7.63 -23.71 31.42
C PRO A 152 7.89 -24.33 30.04
N ARG A 153 7.04 -24.06 29.02
CA ARG A 153 7.20 -24.52 27.63
C ARG A 153 7.98 -23.54 26.74
N GLY A 154 8.32 -22.36 27.24
CA GLY A 154 9.01 -21.31 26.49
C GLY A 154 8.28 -19.96 26.50
N ARG A 155 8.78 -19.04 25.66
CA ARG A 155 8.20 -17.70 25.47
C ARG A 155 6.95 -17.79 24.60
N ASP A 156 5.86 -17.20 25.07
CA ASP A 156 4.56 -17.19 24.39
C ASP A 156 3.92 -15.78 24.49
N TRP A 157 2.78 -15.59 23.85
CA TRP A 157 1.95 -14.39 24.00
C TRP A 157 0.47 -14.76 24.18
N TRP A 158 -0.27 -13.90 24.89
CA TRP A 158 -1.71 -14.06 25.07
C TRP A 158 -2.43 -12.70 25.11
N ILE A 159 -3.73 -12.68 24.80
CA ILE A 159 -4.58 -11.48 24.91
C ILE A 159 -5.51 -11.68 26.12
N PRO A 160 -5.43 -10.83 27.16
CA PRO A 160 -6.31 -10.93 28.32
C PRO A 160 -7.79 -10.78 27.95
N ASN A 161 -8.66 -11.63 28.51
CA ASN A 161 -10.10 -11.55 28.28
C ASN A 161 -10.74 -10.45 29.15
N ASN A 162 -11.71 -9.72 28.59
CA ASN A 162 -12.45 -8.63 29.28
C ASN A 162 -13.50 -9.13 30.29
N ALA A 163 -13.45 -10.39 30.71
CA ALA A 163 -14.43 -10.91 31.66
C ALA A 163 -14.23 -10.21 33.02
N PRO A 164 -15.26 -9.57 33.59
CA PRO A 164 -15.18 -9.12 34.98
C PRO A 164 -14.92 -10.34 35.87
N PRO A 165 -14.14 -10.19 36.97
CA PRO A 165 -13.94 -11.29 37.89
C PRO A 165 -15.30 -11.80 38.37
N THR A 166 -15.57 -13.07 38.11
CA THR A 166 -16.69 -13.77 38.74
C THR A 166 -16.34 -13.91 40.22
N ASN A 167 -16.96 -13.08 41.07
CA ASN A 167 -16.90 -13.28 42.50
C ASN A 167 -17.60 -14.61 42.82
N SER A 168 -16.81 -15.61 43.20
CA SER A 168 -17.27 -16.83 43.87
C SER A 168 -17.28 -16.63 45.38
#